data_AF-A0A7R9N7I1-F1
#
_entry.id   AF-A0A7R9N7I1-F1
#
_cell.length_a   1.000
_cell.length_b   1.000
_cell.length_c   1.000
_cell.angle_alpha   90.00
_cell.angle_beta   90.00
_cell.angle_gamma   90.00
#
_symmetry.space_group_name_H-M   'P 1'
#
loop_
_entity.id
_entity.type
_entity.pdbx_description
1 polymer ?
#
loop_
_entity_poly.entity_id
_entity_poly.type
_entity_poly.pdbx_seq_one_letter_code
_entity_poly.pdbx_strand_id
1 'polypeptide(L)'
;MSSRDGKKKLLEKVYKLGQEVGYFSHSEVGWVHREYRRIQTEGEKLGIALKIIKECYEKGKSEGAYRKQHDITRGIGKKTIKQSGKKVKVGKITTQKDREENTRRTHKVSLKPILTAVDRPQSARKPTFIQRIRTTLEPTLTRLTSPYKQR
;
A
#
# COMPACT_ATOMS: atom_id res chain seq x y z
N MET A 1 30.33 -2.47 -25.55
CA MET A 1 29.53 -3.34 -24.65
C MET A 1 28.92 -4.44 -25.51
N SER A 2 29.16 -5.72 -25.19
CA SER A 2 28.60 -6.82 -25.97
C SER A 2 27.08 -6.82 -25.87
N SER A 3 26.37 -7.05 -26.98
CA SER A 3 24.91 -7.08 -27.04
C SER A 3 24.29 -8.03 -26.00
N ARG A 4 25.00 -9.11 -25.63
CA ARG A 4 24.58 -10.04 -24.56
C ARG A 4 24.58 -9.43 -23.17
N ASP A 5 25.57 -8.59 -22.85
CA ASP A 5 25.68 -7.98 -21.53
C ASP A 5 24.56 -6.96 -21.28
N GLY A 6 24.18 -6.22 -22.34
CA GLY A 6 23.04 -5.30 -22.30
C GLY A 6 21.73 -6.03 -22.01
N LYS A 7 21.49 -7.15 -22.69
CA LYS A 7 20.29 -7.99 -22.47
C LYS A 7 20.23 -8.54 -21.05
N LYS A 8 21.35 -9.07 -20.54
CA LYS A 8 21.44 -9.63 -19.19
C LYS A 8 21.17 -8.57 -18.12
N LYS A 9 21.80 -7.40 -18.24
CA LYS A 9 21.59 -6.29 -17.29
C LYS A 9 20.15 -5.81 -17.29
N LEU A 10 19.49 -5.76 -18.44
CA LEU A 10 18.10 -5.35 -18.51
C LEU A 10 17.18 -6.36 -17.81
N LEU A 11 17.35 -7.66 -18.07
CA LEU A 11 16.57 -8.71 -17.40
C LEU A 11 16.80 -8.70 -15.88
N GLU A 12 18.03 -8.43 -15.43
CA GLU A 12 18.32 -8.30 -14.00
C GLU A 12 17.58 -7.11 -13.36
N LYS A 13 17.49 -5.97 -14.06
CA LYS A 13 16.70 -4.81 -13.61
C LYS A 13 15.21 -5.15 -13.50
N VAL A 14 14.64 -5.82 -14.50
CA VAL A 14 13.23 -6.27 -14.50
C VAL A 14 12.95 -7.14 -13.29
N TYR A 15 13.83 -8.12 -13.07
CA TYR A 15 13.69 -9.08 -11.99
C TYR A 15 13.77 -8.41 -10.61
N LYS A 16 14.72 -7.48 -10.42
CA LYS A 16 14.84 -6.68 -9.18
C LYS A 16 13.60 -5.82 -8.94
N LEU A 17 13.10 -5.13 -9.97
CA LEU A 17 11.87 -4.35 -9.88
C LEU A 17 10.69 -5.25 -9.44
N GLY A 18 10.55 -6.43 -10.04
CA GLY A 18 9.56 -7.42 -9.63
C GLY A 18 9.72 -7.81 -8.16
N GLN A 19 10.93 -8.16 -7.71
CA GLN A 19 11.20 -8.52 -6.31
C GLN A 19 10.79 -7.42 -5.33
N GLU A 20 11.12 -6.16 -5.61
CA GLU A 20 10.74 -5.03 -4.76
C GLU A 20 9.22 -4.87 -4.68
N VAL A 21 8.54 -4.89 -5.82
CA VAL A 21 7.07 -4.80 -5.88
C VAL A 21 6.43 -5.94 -5.09
N GLY A 22 6.93 -7.17 -5.24
CA GLY A 22 6.44 -8.33 -4.50
C GLY A 22 6.68 -8.24 -2.99
N TYR A 23 7.88 -7.80 -2.59
CA TYR A 23 8.27 -7.72 -1.18
C TYR A 23 7.54 -6.59 -0.43
N PHE A 24 7.51 -5.38 -1.01
CA PHE A 24 6.90 -4.21 -0.39
C PHE A 24 5.40 -4.10 -0.70
N SER A 25 4.87 -4.92 -1.61
CA SER A 25 3.46 -4.87 -2.05
C SER A 25 3.07 -3.49 -2.60
N HIS A 26 3.97 -2.90 -3.38
CA HIS A 26 3.70 -1.61 -4.03
C HIS A 26 2.53 -1.71 -5.01
N SER A 27 1.75 -0.64 -5.10
CA SER A 27 0.79 -0.48 -6.20
C SER A 27 1.55 -0.40 -7.51
N GLU A 28 1.10 -1.16 -8.51
CA GLU A 28 1.69 -1.11 -9.86
C GLU A 28 1.35 0.19 -10.59
N VAL A 29 0.53 1.06 -9.99
CA VAL A 29 0.18 2.37 -10.53
C VAL A 29 1.25 3.40 -10.16
N GLY A 30 1.71 4.18 -11.14
CA GLY A 30 2.62 5.30 -10.92
C GLY A 30 4.08 4.99 -11.26
N TRP A 31 4.98 5.06 -10.28
CA TRP A 31 6.42 4.93 -10.53
C TRP A 31 6.81 3.53 -11.04
N VAL A 32 6.15 2.48 -10.54
CA VAL A 32 6.37 1.10 -11.01
C VAL A 32 5.99 0.97 -12.48
N HIS A 33 4.82 1.51 -12.88
CA HIS A 33 4.39 1.54 -14.28
C HIS A 33 5.35 2.32 -15.17
N ARG A 34 5.82 3.48 -14.72
CA ARG A 34 6.78 4.31 -15.46
C ARG A 34 8.10 3.57 -15.69
N GLU A 35 8.64 2.94 -14.64
CA GLU A 35 9.89 2.20 -14.72
C GLU A 35 9.73 0.92 -15.56
N TYR A 36 8.64 0.20 -15.39
CA TYR A 36 8.35 -1.00 -16.18
C TYR A 36 8.22 -0.67 -17.67
N ARG A 37 7.52 0.42 -18.01
CA ARG A 37 7.41 0.91 -19.40
C ARG A 37 8.78 1.32 -19.96
N ARG A 38 9.63 1.99 -19.18
CA ARG A 38 11.00 2.32 -19.58
C ARG A 38 11.78 1.05 -19.93
N ILE A 39 11.70 0.03 -19.09
CA ILE A 39 12.38 -1.24 -19.33
C ILE A 39 11.85 -1.94 -20.59
N GLN A 40 10.53 -1.91 -20.85
CA GLN A 40 9.97 -2.43 -22.10
C GLN A 40 10.59 -1.73 -23.32
N THR A 41 10.68 -0.40 -23.31
CA THR A 41 11.29 0.35 -24.42
C THR A 41 12.79 0.08 -24.59
N GLU A 42 13.53 -0.11 -23.48
CA GLU A 42 14.94 -0.53 -23.53
C GLU A 42 15.08 -1.96 -24.09
N GLY A 43 14.12 -2.84 -23.78
CA GLY A 43 14.09 -4.23 -24.25
C GLY A 43 13.79 -4.36 -25.73
N GLU A 44 12.87 -3.55 -26.25
CA GLU A 44 12.57 -3.46 -27.68
C GLU A 44 13.79 -3.06 -28.49
N LYS A 45 14.55 -2.05 -28.02
CA LYS A 45 15.81 -1.63 -28.65
C LYS A 45 16.88 -2.72 -28.69
N LEU A 46 16.83 -3.65 -27.73
CA LEU A 46 17.75 -4.78 -27.64
C LEU A 46 17.20 -6.04 -28.34
N GLY A 47 15.99 -6.01 -28.90
CA GLY A 47 15.33 -7.16 -29.52
C GLY A 47 14.94 -8.24 -28.54
N ILE A 48 14.60 -7.88 -27.29
CA ILE A 48 14.06 -8.81 -26.30
C ILE A 48 12.53 -8.84 -26.44
N ALA A 49 11.97 -10.05 -26.54
CA ALA A 49 10.52 -10.19 -26.59
C ALA A 49 9.86 -9.70 -25.30
N LEU A 50 8.79 -8.89 -25.41
CA LEU A 50 8.02 -8.37 -24.27
C LEU A 50 7.53 -9.49 -23.33
N LYS A 51 7.25 -10.67 -23.87
CA LYS A 51 6.86 -11.87 -23.10
C LYS A 51 7.93 -12.28 -22.09
N ILE A 52 9.20 -12.26 -22.47
CA ILE A 52 10.33 -12.61 -21.60
C ILE A 52 10.45 -11.59 -20.47
N ILE A 53 10.28 -10.30 -20.77
CA ILE A 53 10.29 -9.22 -19.77
C ILE A 53 9.14 -9.41 -18.77
N LYS A 54 7.95 -9.74 -19.25
CA LYS A 54 6.80 -10.01 -18.39
C LYS A 54 7.03 -11.21 -17.46
N GLU A 55 7.47 -12.35 -18.01
CA GLU A 55 7.76 -13.55 -17.22
C GLU A 55 8.84 -13.29 -16.17
N CYS A 56 9.89 -12.54 -16.52
CA CYS A 56 10.97 -12.20 -15.61
C CYS A 56 10.48 -11.30 -14.44
N TYR A 57 9.59 -10.36 -14.73
CA TYR A 57 8.96 -9.49 -13.73
C TYR A 57 8.06 -10.28 -12.79
N GLU A 58 7.18 -11.13 -13.32
CA GLU A 58 6.27 -11.97 -12.53
C GLU A 58 7.05 -12.96 -11.65
N LYS A 59 8.14 -13.53 -12.17
CA LYS A 59 9.04 -14.38 -11.39
C LYS A 59 9.69 -13.59 -10.26
N GLY A 60 10.22 -12.40 -10.53
CA GLY A 60 10.73 -11.51 -9.48
C GLY A 60 9.68 -11.20 -8.42
N LYS A 61 8.45 -10.87 -8.84
CA LYS A 61 7.33 -10.51 -7.95
C LYS A 61 6.92 -11.65 -7.02
N SER A 62 6.76 -12.86 -7.56
CA SER A 62 6.44 -14.05 -6.75
C SER A 62 7.54 -14.38 -5.75
N GLU A 63 8.81 -14.23 -6.13
CA GLU A 63 9.94 -14.47 -5.23
C GLU A 63 10.07 -13.40 -4.14
N GLY A 64 9.82 -12.13 -4.48
CA GLY A 64 9.75 -11.05 -3.49
C GLY A 64 8.65 -11.29 -2.46
N ALA A 65 7.46 -11.71 -2.90
CA ALA A 65 6.35 -12.05 -2.02
C ALA A 65 6.66 -13.28 -1.15
N TYR A 66 7.31 -14.30 -1.71
CA TYR A 66 7.78 -15.47 -0.95
C TYR A 66 8.80 -15.07 0.13
N ARG A 67 9.78 -14.23 -0.23
CA ARG A 67 10.79 -13.73 0.72
C ARG A 67 10.15 -12.93 1.85
N LYS A 68 9.17 -12.07 1.54
CA LYS A 68 8.39 -11.35 2.55
C LYS A 68 7.71 -12.33 3.53
N GLN A 69 7.03 -13.34 3.00
CA GLN A 69 6.34 -14.34 3.82
C GLN A 69 7.32 -15.14 4.69
N HIS A 70 8.47 -15.53 4.12
CA HIS A 70 9.53 -16.22 4.84
C HIS A 70 10.12 -15.36 5.96
N ASP A 71 10.40 -14.08 5.70
CA ASP A 71 10.92 -13.13 6.69
C ASP A 71 9.93 -12.90 7.83
N ILE A 72 8.64 -12.76 7.52
CA ILE A 72 7.56 -12.69 8.51
C ILE A 72 7.56 -13.97 9.37
N THR A 73 7.58 -15.15 8.75
CA THR A 73 7.55 -16.44 9.47
C THR A 73 8.78 -16.62 10.36
N ARG A 74 9.98 -16.25 9.88
CA ARG A 74 11.22 -16.27 10.65
C ARG A 74 11.21 -15.25 11.79
N GLY A 75 10.66 -14.05 11.55
CA GLY A 75 10.48 -13.01 12.56
C GLY A 75 9.51 -13.42 13.67
N ILE A 76 8.44 -14.14 13.31
CA ILE A 76 7.49 -14.73 14.26
C ILE A 76 8.20 -15.83 15.08
N GLY A 77 8.95 -16.73 14.43
CA GLY A 77 9.67 -17.82 15.09
C GLY A 77 10.67 -17.36 16.15
N LYS A 78 11.29 -16.18 15.99
CA LYS A 78 12.17 -15.59 17.00
C LYS A 78 11.42 -14.98 18.19
N LYS A 79 10.19 -14.49 18.01
CA LYS A 79 9.36 -13.94 19.09
C LYS A 79 8.65 -15.04 19.89
N THR A 80 8.25 -16.15 19.28
CA THR A 80 7.55 -17.24 19.96
C THR A 80 8.43 -18.10 20.87
N ILE A 81 9.76 -18.14 20.67
CA ILE A 81 10.68 -18.88 21.55
C ILE A 81 10.89 -18.18 22.90
N LYS A 82 10.61 -16.87 23.01
CA LYS A 82 10.78 -16.10 24.27
C LYS A 82 9.50 -15.90 25.08
N GLN A 83 8.33 -16.35 24.61
CA GLN A 83 7.10 -16.29 25.39
C GLN A 83 6.39 -17.65 25.42
N SER A 84 6.72 -18.39 26.48
CA SER A 84 5.82 -19.24 27.26
C SER A 84 4.44 -19.58 26.67
N GLY A 85 4.22 -20.88 26.45
CA GLY A 85 3.13 -21.57 27.14
C GLY A 85 1.67 -21.21 26.82
N LYS A 86 1.32 -20.77 25.60
CA LYS A 86 -0.09 -20.72 25.19
C LYS A 86 -0.32 -21.40 23.84
N LYS A 87 -0.87 -22.62 23.90
CA LYS A 87 -1.36 -23.36 22.73
C LYS A 87 -2.52 -22.57 22.09
N VAL A 88 -2.24 -21.82 21.04
CA VAL A 88 -3.27 -21.36 20.11
C VAL A 88 -3.38 -22.41 19.01
N LYS A 89 -4.55 -23.03 18.87
CA LYS A 89 -4.87 -23.94 17.76
C LYS A 89 -4.88 -23.12 16.46
N VAL A 90 -3.80 -23.21 15.70
CA VAL A 90 -3.73 -22.67 14.33
C VAL A 90 -4.50 -23.62 13.42
N GLY A 91 -5.63 -23.15 12.90
CA GLY A 91 -6.37 -23.85 11.84
C GLY A 91 -5.48 -24.00 10.61
N LYS A 92 -5.43 -25.21 10.05
CA LYS A 92 -4.72 -25.53 8.82
C LYS A 92 -5.21 -24.62 7.69
N ILE A 93 -4.34 -23.74 7.18
CA ILE A 93 -4.54 -23.10 5.88
C ILE A 93 -3.83 -23.99 4.87
N THR A 94 -4.59 -24.87 4.23
CA THR A 94 -4.16 -25.61 3.04
C THR A 94 -4.15 -24.63 1.87
N THR A 95 -2.97 -24.14 1.49
CA THR A 95 -2.80 -23.40 0.24
C THR A 95 -2.82 -24.42 -0.91
N GLN A 96 -3.99 -24.63 -1.49
CA GLN A 96 -4.12 -25.26 -2.80
C GLN A 96 -3.56 -24.31 -3.86
N LYS A 97 -2.68 -24.86 -4.69
CA LYS A 97 -2.01 -24.21 -5.80
C LYS A 97 -2.85 -24.46 -7.05
N ASP A 98 -3.95 -23.73 -7.20
CA ASP A 98 -4.79 -23.84 -8.39
C ASP A 98 -4.59 -22.63 -9.30
N ARG A 99 -4.02 -22.95 -10.45
CA ARG A 99 -3.95 -22.15 -11.67
C ARG A 99 -5.38 -22.07 -12.22
N GLU A 100 -5.98 -20.88 -12.25
CA GLU A 100 -7.29 -20.66 -12.88
C GLU A 100 -7.21 -19.28 -13.57
N GLU A 101 -7.01 -19.20 -14.88
CA GLU A 101 -8.03 -19.34 -15.93
C GLU A 101 -9.32 -18.58 -15.63
N ASN A 102 -9.48 -17.50 -16.39
CA ASN A 102 -10.56 -16.54 -16.37
C ASN A 102 -11.89 -17.18 -16.80
N THR A 103 -12.78 -17.46 -15.85
CA THR A 103 -14.22 -17.45 -16.11
C THR A 103 -14.99 -16.81 -14.96
N ARG A 104 -15.79 -15.80 -15.30
CA ARG A 104 -16.65 -15.05 -14.38
C ARG A 104 -17.79 -15.95 -13.89
N ARG A 105 -17.60 -16.64 -12.76
CA ARG A 105 -18.69 -17.29 -12.02
C ARG A 105 -19.06 -16.42 -10.83
N THR A 106 -20.22 -15.77 -10.90
CA THR A 106 -20.81 -15.04 -9.78
C THR A 106 -21.31 -16.04 -8.73
N HIS A 107 -20.46 -16.37 -7.76
CA HIS A 107 -20.91 -17.06 -6.55
C HIS A 107 -21.61 -16.05 -5.64
N LYS A 108 -22.94 -16.20 -5.46
CA LYS A 108 -23.66 -15.52 -4.38
C LYS A 108 -23.20 -16.12 -3.05
N VAL A 109 -22.18 -15.53 -2.45
CA VAL A 109 -21.75 -15.85 -1.09
C VAL A 109 -22.79 -15.25 -0.15
N SER A 110 -23.60 -16.11 0.49
CA SER A 110 -24.48 -15.69 1.58
C SER A 110 -23.61 -15.40 2.80
N LEU A 111 -23.23 -14.14 2.96
CA LEU A 111 -22.56 -13.64 4.15
C LEU A 111 -23.59 -13.58 5.27
N LYS A 112 -23.59 -14.57 6.18
CA LYS A 112 -24.29 -14.42 7.46
C LYS A 112 -23.69 -13.18 8.16
N PRO A 113 -24.51 -12.21 8.62
CA PRO A 113 -23.97 -11.00 9.22
C PRO A 113 -23.35 -11.33 10.58
N ILE A 114 -22.03 -11.46 10.63
CA ILE A 114 -21.27 -11.35 11.89
C ILE A 114 -21.09 -9.85 12.16
N LEU A 115 -22.20 -9.15 12.34
CA LEU A 115 -22.22 -7.79 12.85
C LEU A 115 -22.95 -7.85 14.18
N THR A 116 -22.24 -8.24 15.23
CA THR A 116 -22.69 -7.85 16.57
C THR A 116 -22.58 -6.33 16.61
N ALA A 117 -23.71 -5.65 16.80
CA ALA A 117 -23.71 -4.21 17.00
C ALA A 117 -22.87 -3.89 18.24
N VAL A 118 -21.64 -3.42 18.04
CA VAL A 118 -20.80 -2.93 19.13
C VAL A 118 -21.39 -1.60 19.58
N ASP A 119 -21.83 -1.56 20.83
CA ASP A 119 -22.47 -0.38 21.39
C ASP A 119 -21.50 0.81 21.37
N ARG A 120 -22.00 1.98 20.98
CA ARG A 120 -21.16 3.15 20.74
C ARG A 120 -20.74 3.74 22.08
N PRO A 121 -19.43 3.88 22.37
CA PRO A 121 -18.97 4.40 23.65
C PRO A 121 -19.44 5.84 23.86
N GLN A 122 -19.69 6.21 25.13
CA GLN A 122 -20.23 7.53 25.50
C GLN A 122 -19.35 8.70 25.01
N SER A 123 -18.03 8.48 24.86
CA SER A 123 -17.10 9.47 24.32
C SER A 123 -17.35 9.86 22.85
N ALA A 124 -18.02 8.99 22.08
CA ALA A 124 -18.34 9.24 20.69
C ALA A 124 -19.71 9.94 20.49
N ARG A 125 -20.39 10.33 21.58
CA ARG A 125 -21.62 11.13 21.56
C ARG A 125 -21.26 12.61 21.45
N LYS A 126 -22.02 13.35 20.63
CA LYS A 126 -21.82 14.80 20.46
C LYS A 126 -22.22 15.50 21.77
N PRO A 127 -21.44 16.48 22.27
CA PRO A 127 -21.85 17.25 23.44
C PRO A 127 -23.14 18.01 23.10
N THR A 128 -24.10 17.99 24.02
CA THR A 128 -25.43 18.60 23.86
C THR A 128 -25.39 20.13 23.86
N PHE A 129 -24.28 20.75 24.27
CA PHE A 129 -24.29 22.17 24.58
C PHE A 129 -23.00 22.86 24.12
N ILE A 130 -23.10 23.55 22.99
CA ILE A 130 -22.10 24.53 22.56
C ILE A 130 -22.67 25.89 22.95
N GLN A 131 -22.18 26.47 24.06
CA GLN A 131 -22.50 27.86 24.37
C GLN A 131 -21.78 28.78 23.38
N ARG A 132 -22.56 29.54 22.62
CA ARG A 132 -22.04 30.59 21.76
C ARG A 132 -21.73 31.80 22.63
N ILE A 133 -20.44 32.00 22.93
CA ILE A 133 -19.99 33.20 23.66
C ILE A 133 -20.29 34.41 22.77
N ARG A 134 -21.10 35.36 23.24
CA ARG A 134 -21.30 36.64 22.56
C ARG A 134 -20.14 37.54 22.94
N THR A 135 -19.20 37.75 22.03
CA THR A 135 -18.18 38.79 22.17
C THR A 135 -18.84 40.15 21.92
N THR A 136 -19.16 40.89 22.97
CA THR A 136 -19.39 42.34 22.87
C THR A 136 -18.03 43.00 22.69
N LEU A 137 -17.58 43.11 21.44
CA LEU A 137 -16.53 44.05 21.10
C LEU A 137 -17.17 45.43 21.18
N GLU A 138 -17.00 46.12 22.31
CA GLU A 138 -17.22 47.56 22.38
C GLU A 138 -16.02 48.23 21.69
N PRO A 139 -16.16 48.86 20.51
CA PRO A 139 -15.08 49.66 19.96
C PRO A 139 -15.06 51.00 20.71
N THR A 140 -14.09 51.17 21.62
CA THR A 140 -13.76 52.48 22.17
C THR A 140 -13.21 53.36 21.04
N LEU A 141 -14.10 54.10 20.36
CA LEU A 141 -13.73 55.13 19.40
C LEU A 141 -13.19 56.36 20.16
N THR A 142 -11.89 56.40 20.42
CA THR A 142 -11.22 57.65 20.77
C THR A 142 -11.08 58.49 19.50
N ARG A 143 -11.92 59.53 19.42
CA ARG A 143 -12.03 60.46 18.30
C ARG A 143 -11.14 61.69 18.55
N LEU A 144 -10.17 61.88 17.63
CA LEU A 144 -9.51 63.14 17.19
C LEU A 144 -8.62 63.85 18.23
N THR A 145 -7.50 64.49 17.88
CA THR A 145 -7.30 65.50 16.82
C THR A 145 -5.80 65.65 16.45
N SER A 146 -5.47 66.00 15.20
CA SER A 146 -4.24 66.77 14.91
C SER A 146 -4.51 67.80 13.80
N PRO A 147 -4.17 69.09 14.00
CA PRO A 147 -4.52 70.17 13.10
C PRO A 147 -3.41 70.40 12.08
N TYR A 148 -3.70 70.21 10.79
CA TYR A 148 -2.91 70.82 9.73
C TYR A 148 -3.85 71.50 8.73
N LYS A 149 -4.01 72.81 8.92
CA LYS A 149 -4.54 73.72 7.91
C LYS A 149 -3.35 74.23 7.10
N GLN A 150 -3.37 73.96 5.79
CA GLN A 150 -2.44 74.55 4.84
C GLN A 150 -2.90 75.96 4.47
N ARG A 151 -1.91 76.86 4.37
CA ARG A 151 -1.90 78.24 3.83
C ARG A 151 -2.58 79.33 4.66
#